data_AF-A0A954P9F3-F1
#
_entry.id   AF-A0A954P9F3-F1
#
_cell.length_a   1.000
_cell.length_b   1.000
_cell.length_c   1.000
_cell.angle_alpha   90.00
_cell.angle_beta   90.00
_cell.angle_gamma   90.00
#
_symmetry.space_group_name_H-M   'P 1'
#
loop_
_entity.id
_entity.type
_entity.pdbx_description
1 polymer ?
#
loop_
_entity_poly.entity_id
_entity_poly.type
_entity_poly.pdbx_seq_one_letter_code
_entity_poly.pdbx_strand_id
1 'polypeptide(L)'
;MSNKPTPRPRTIRCAIYTRKSTEEGLDQQYNSLDSQRDAGEAYIRSQANEGWELVPDRYDDGGFSGGNIERPALKRMMEDIQAGKIDCVVVYKVDRLSRSLLDFARVMETFDKFSVSFVWVPQHFNTTHSMGRLTLNILLSFAQFEREIIGERIRDKLAAQCRRGQWTGGYPVLGYDVDRSERTPKLVVNPVEATKVRRIFSLYLELKNLMPVVEELDKRGWKNKLWHSKKGLPKGGRSFDKCSVHALLTNPIYCGKIKHKTDLYQGQHQAIIDDEIYERVQAQLRENSFNRGNRLPSKYGGLLKGLIRCPNCNVAMVHNMTKRNAIVYRYYTCVRAIKRGRQACKHPSLPAGEIEAAVVDQVREISRDTKLRDEIIRQAMIATQQSRAELESHHVQLTRQLTRDHGEIRELALDQKPNTSIAHRIADIQDRIAKAEFELAKVNRQLHDLDKQQMTTEEIQEAFIDFDRIWDALTTREQSQLLALLVSKVEFDQSDCTIAITFHASGIETLEQQSQEV
;
A
#
# COMPACT_ATOMS: atom_id res chain seq x y z
N MET A 1 58.45 31.90 -41.07
CA MET A 1 57.71 30.62 -41.08
C MET A 1 57.82 30.02 -39.67
N SER A 2 56.81 30.24 -38.82
CA SER A 2 56.81 29.71 -37.45
C SER A 2 56.44 28.22 -37.48
N ASN A 3 57.39 27.39 -37.07
CA ASN A 3 57.25 25.96 -36.94
C ASN A 3 56.28 25.67 -35.77
N LYS A 4 55.03 25.31 -36.06
CA LYS A 4 54.09 24.83 -35.03
C LYS A 4 54.60 23.46 -34.55
N PRO A 5 54.81 23.25 -33.24
CA PRO A 5 55.16 21.93 -32.74
C PRO A 5 54.01 20.95 -33.02
N THR A 6 54.31 19.87 -33.71
CA THR A 6 53.43 18.71 -33.83
C THR A 6 53.13 18.17 -32.42
N PRO A 7 51.86 17.93 -32.06
CA PRO A 7 51.53 17.38 -30.75
C PRO A 7 52.16 15.99 -30.62
N ARG A 8 52.95 15.77 -29.57
CA ARG A 8 53.48 14.44 -29.25
C ARG A 8 52.30 13.47 -29.07
N PRO A 9 52.38 12.24 -29.59
CA PRO A 9 51.32 11.24 -29.40
C PRO A 9 51.09 11.07 -27.90
N ARG A 10 49.81 11.04 -27.48
CA ARG A 10 49.45 10.80 -26.08
C ARG A 10 49.90 9.39 -25.71
N THR A 11 50.67 9.25 -24.65
CA THR A 11 51.04 7.95 -24.09
C THR A 11 49.79 7.25 -23.57
N ILE A 12 49.54 6.02 -24.03
CA ILE A 12 48.44 5.16 -23.59
C ILE A 12 49.02 4.11 -22.66
N ARG A 13 48.70 4.18 -21.36
CA ARG A 13 49.21 3.23 -20.36
C ARG A 13 48.38 1.94 -20.38
N CYS A 14 48.99 0.85 -20.82
CA CYS A 14 48.37 -0.44 -21.03
C CYS A 14 48.66 -1.41 -19.89
N ALA A 15 47.63 -1.93 -19.23
CA ALA A 15 47.72 -3.02 -18.27
C ALA A 15 47.34 -4.35 -18.95
N ILE A 16 48.09 -5.42 -18.65
CA ILE A 16 47.74 -6.77 -19.10
C ILE A 16 47.10 -7.52 -17.94
N TYR A 17 45.92 -8.08 -18.18
CA TYR A 17 45.25 -8.94 -17.21
C TYR A 17 45.30 -10.40 -17.66
N THR A 18 45.82 -11.27 -16.80
CA THR A 18 45.92 -12.72 -17.06
C THR A 18 45.20 -13.54 -16.01
N ARG A 19 44.66 -14.71 -16.42
CA ARG A 19 43.93 -15.60 -15.51
C ARG A 19 44.09 -17.08 -15.83
N LYS A 20 44.20 -17.90 -14.78
CA LYS A 20 44.19 -19.37 -14.81
C LYS A 20 43.22 -19.90 -13.75
N SER A 21 42.31 -20.79 -14.16
CA SER A 21 41.27 -21.33 -13.25
C SER A 21 41.79 -22.40 -12.27
N THR A 22 42.97 -22.96 -12.51
CA THR A 22 43.55 -24.06 -11.73
C THR A 22 44.87 -23.61 -11.09
N GLU A 23 45.12 -24.08 -9.86
CA GLU A 23 46.39 -23.86 -9.14
C GLU A 23 47.50 -24.80 -9.63
N GLU A 24 47.13 -25.91 -10.28
CA GLU A 24 48.07 -26.90 -10.82
C GLU A 24 49.06 -26.28 -11.80
N GLY A 25 50.37 -26.38 -11.50
CA GLY A 25 51.45 -25.89 -12.36
C GLY A 25 51.59 -24.36 -12.40
N LEU A 26 51.20 -23.65 -11.34
CA LEU A 26 51.57 -22.24 -11.15
C LEU A 26 53.06 -22.07 -10.78
N ASP A 27 53.66 -23.06 -10.12
CA ASP A 27 55.06 -23.05 -9.66
C ASP A 27 56.09 -23.41 -10.76
N GLN A 28 55.64 -23.68 -11.98
CA GLN A 28 56.53 -23.95 -13.12
C GLN A 28 57.16 -22.65 -13.63
N GLN A 29 58.42 -22.70 -14.08
CA GLN A 29 59.17 -21.54 -14.59
C GLN A 29 58.51 -20.84 -15.79
N TYR A 30 57.61 -21.51 -16.51
CA TYR A 30 56.83 -20.94 -17.58
C TYR A 30 55.43 -21.55 -17.59
N ASN A 31 54.41 -20.72 -17.34
CA ASN A 31 53.03 -21.18 -17.21
C ASN A 31 52.10 -20.52 -18.24
N SER A 32 50.83 -20.93 -18.24
CA SER A 32 49.83 -20.39 -19.18
C SER A 32 49.48 -18.91 -18.94
N LEU A 33 49.84 -18.33 -17.79
CA LEU A 33 49.72 -16.88 -17.53
C LEU A 33 50.85 -16.14 -18.25
N ASP A 34 52.07 -16.68 -18.23
CA ASP A 34 53.21 -16.09 -18.94
C ASP A 34 52.96 -16.09 -20.45
N SER A 35 52.43 -17.19 -21.02
CA SER A 35 52.06 -17.22 -22.45
C SER A 35 50.96 -16.21 -22.82
N GLN A 36 50.02 -15.94 -21.92
CA GLN A 36 48.99 -14.90 -22.12
C GLN A 36 49.58 -13.50 -22.06
N ARG A 37 50.52 -13.30 -21.13
CA ARG A 37 51.22 -12.05 -20.95
C ARG A 37 52.09 -11.74 -22.15
N ASP A 38 52.89 -12.70 -22.61
CA ASP A 38 53.76 -12.54 -23.77
C ASP A 38 52.97 -12.15 -25.02
N ALA A 39 51.79 -12.73 -25.21
CA ALA A 39 50.87 -12.33 -26.28
C ALA A 39 50.37 -10.88 -26.12
N GLY A 40 50.06 -10.45 -24.89
CA GLY A 40 49.67 -9.07 -24.59
C GLY A 40 50.83 -8.08 -24.77
N GLU A 41 52.03 -8.43 -24.33
CA GLU A 41 53.23 -7.61 -24.48
C GLU A 41 53.64 -7.48 -25.95
N ALA A 42 53.60 -8.57 -26.71
CA ALA A 42 53.84 -8.55 -28.15
C ALA A 42 52.83 -7.65 -28.88
N TYR A 43 51.56 -7.66 -28.46
CA TYR A 43 50.54 -6.78 -29.01
C TYR A 43 50.78 -5.30 -28.65
N ILE A 44 51.10 -4.98 -27.39
CA ILE A 44 51.41 -3.60 -26.98
C ILE A 44 52.65 -3.09 -27.73
N ARG A 45 53.69 -3.93 -27.88
CA ARG A 45 54.90 -3.59 -28.66
C ARG A 45 54.59 -3.35 -30.13
N SER A 46 53.66 -4.09 -30.73
CA SER A 46 53.25 -3.85 -32.13
C SER A 46 52.50 -2.52 -32.31
N GLN A 47 51.86 -2.02 -31.25
CA GLN A 47 51.16 -0.71 -31.21
C GLN A 47 52.02 0.44 -30.65
N ALA A 48 53.34 0.24 -30.48
CA ALA A 48 54.22 1.26 -29.92
C ALA A 48 54.20 2.58 -30.73
N ASN A 49 53.97 2.50 -32.05
CA ASN A 49 53.84 3.68 -32.92
C ASN A 49 52.61 4.55 -32.60
N GLU A 50 51.59 3.99 -31.95
CA GLU A 50 50.40 4.71 -31.47
C GLU A 50 50.57 5.26 -30.04
N GLY A 51 51.77 5.11 -29.44
CA GLY A 51 52.09 5.61 -28.10
C GLY A 51 51.71 4.68 -26.95
N TRP A 52 51.51 3.39 -27.21
CA TRP A 52 51.15 2.40 -26.18
C TRP A 52 52.37 2.03 -25.33
N GLU A 53 52.22 2.10 -24.01
CA GLU A 53 53.27 1.79 -23.03
C GLU A 53 52.76 0.77 -22.01
N LEU A 54 53.52 -0.29 -21.76
CA LEU A 54 53.17 -1.31 -20.78
C LEU A 54 53.40 -0.80 -19.36
N VAL A 55 52.38 -0.89 -18.51
CA VAL A 55 52.51 -0.60 -17.07
C VAL A 55 53.36 -1.69 -16.39
N PRO A 56 54.30 -1.34 -15.51
CA PRO A 56 55.21 -2.30 -14.87
C PRO A 56 54.49 -3.30 -13.93
N ASP A 57 53.33 -2.92 -13.37
CA ASP A 57 52.57 -3.75 -12.45
C ASP A 57 51.99 -5.00 -13.15
N ARG A 58 52.06 -6.16 -12.46
CA ARG A 58 51.46 -7.41 -12.94
C ARG A 58 50.09 -7.67 -12.30
N TYR A 59 49.09 -7.93 -13.14
CA TYR A 59 47.71 -8.25 -12.75
C TYR A 59 47.37 -9.69 -13.15
N ASP A 60 47.87 -10.64 -12.35
CA ASP A 60 47.73 -12.07 -12.62
C ASP A 60 46.87 -12.75 -11.53
N ASP A 61 45.79 -13.40 -11.93
CA ASP A 61 44.92 -14.19 -11.04
C ASP A 61 45.06 -15.70 -11.35
N GLY A 62 45.91 -16.40 -10.60
CA GLY A 62 46.05 -17.87 -10.62
C GLY A 62 45.12 -18.56 -9.62
N GLY A 63 44.48 -19.68 -10.00
CA GLY A 63 43.55 -20.42 -9.13
C GLY A 63 42.13 -19.83 -9.05
N PHE A 64 41.84 -18.74 -9.76
CA PHE A 64 40.54 -18.06 -9.69
C PHE A 64 39.60 -18.39 -10.85
N SER A 65 38.36 -18.74 -10.51
CA SER A 65 37.29 -19.00 -11.49
C SER A 65 36.83 -17.73 -12.21
N GLY A 66 36.56 -17.87 -13.51
CA GLY A 66 35.99 -16.82 -14.37
C GLY A 66 34.57 -16.38 -14.02
N GLY A 67 33.91 -17.02 -13.05
CA GLY A 67 32.51 -16.79 -12.68
C GLY A 67 32.28 -15.81 -11.51
N ASN A 68 33.33 -15.25 -10.91
CA ASN A 68 33.21 -14.24 -9.85
C ASN A 68 34.16 -13.05 -10.12
N ILE A 69 33.74 -11.83 -9.79
CA ILE A 69 34.55 -10.59 -9.88
C ILE A 69 35.45 -10.41 -8.64
N GLU A 70 35.18 -11.10 -7.54
CA GLU A 70 36.00 -11.00 -6.33
C GLU A 70 37.36 -11.68 -6.48
N ARG A 71 38.28 -11.02 -7.19
CA ARG A 71 39.64 -11.50 -7.42
C ARG A 71 40.66 -10.44 -7.02
N PRO A 72 41.77 -10.80 -6.35
CA PRO A 72 42.75 -9.84 -5.86
C PRO A 72 43.41 -9.00 -6.95
N ALA A 73 43.84 -9.61 -8.06
CA ALA A 73 44.52 -8.84 -9.12
C ALA A 73 43.54 -7.99 -9.93
N LEU A 74 42.34 -8.51 -10.21
CA LEU A 74 41.28 -7.73 -10.82
C LEU A 74 40.89 -6.51 -9.97
N LYS A 75 40.73 -6.66 -8.64
CA LYS A 75 40.42 -5.53 -7.75
C LYS A 75 41.51 -4.46 -7.75
N ARG A 76 42.78 -4.85 -7.64
CA ARG A 76 43.92 -3.92 -7.74
C ARG A 76 43.91 -3.16 -9.07
N MET A 77 43.70 -3.85 -10.18
CA MET A 77 43.58 -3.22 -11.49
C MET A 77 42.45 -2.20 -11.55
N MET A 78 41.29 -2.50 -10.97
CA MET A 78 40.15 -1.56 -10.92
C MET A 78 40.46 -0.33 -10.07
N GLU A 79 41.21 -0.48 -8.96
CA GLU A 79 41.66 0.64 -8.12
C GLU A 79 42.68 1.53 -8.88
N ASP A 80 43.61 0.92 -9.61
CA ASP A 80 44.60 1.65 -10.43
C ASP A 80 43.96 2.36 -11.64
N ILE A 81 42.87 1.81 -12.20
CA ILE A 81 42.02 2.50 -13.18
C ILE A 81 41.34 3.72 -12.56
N GLN A 82 40.76 3.58 -11.36
CA GLN A 82 40.13 4.70 -10.65
C GLN A 82 41.12 5.80 -10.27
N ALA A 83 42.36 5.42 -9.97
CA ALA A 83 43.47 6.35 -9.73
C ALA A 83 44.02 6.99 -11.02
N GLY A 84 43.49 6.62 -12.19
CA GLY A 84 43.93 7.15 -13.48
C GLY A 84 45.35 6.74 -13.84
N LYS A 85 45.81 5.56 -13.42
CA LYS A 85 47.13 5.00 -13.77
C LYS A 85 47.12 4.14 -15.05
N ILE A 86 45.94 3.71 -15.47
CA ILE A 86 45.73 2.79 -16.60
C ILE A 86 44.74 3.44 -17.57
N ASP A 87 45.11 3.50 -18.84
CA ASP A 87 44.28 4.04 -19.93
C ASP A 87 43.76 2.92 -20.86
N CYS A 88 44.40 1.75 -20.85
CA CYS A 88 43.99 0.60 -21.66
C CYS A 88 44.19 -0.73 -20.91
N VAL A 89 43.24 -1.65 -21.03
CA VAL A 89 43.32 -3.01 -20.50
C VAL A 89 43.36 -4.02 -21.64
N VAL A 90 44.40 -4.86 -21.65
CA VAL A 90 44.65 -5.89 -22.66
C VAL A 90 44.45 -7.27 -22.05
N VAL A 91 43.63 -8.10 -22.72
CA VAL A 91 43.42 -9.50 -22.34
C VAL A 91 43.67 -10.45 -23.50
N TYR A 92 44.16 -11.65 -23.20
CA TYR A 92 44.35 -12.67 -24.23
C TYR A 92 43.01 -13.19 -24.79
N LYS A 93 41.99 -13.37 -23.95
CA LYS A 93 40.64 -13.79 -24.36
C LYS A 93 39.60 -13.18 -23.41
N VAL A 94 38.39 -12.92 -23.90
CA VAL A 94 37.29 -12.34 -23.09
C VAL A 94 36.94 -13.22 -21.88
N ASP A 95 37.03 -14.54 -22.05
CA ASP A 95 36.82 -15.53 -20.97
C ASP A 95 37.85 -15.43 -19.83
N ARG A 96 38.97 -14.73 -20.04
CA ARG A 96 39.95 -14.44 -18.99
C ARG A 96 39.41 -13.38 -18.04
N LEU A 97 38.74 -12.35 -18.55
CA LEU A 97 38.13 -11.30 -17.73
C LEU A 97 36.90 -11.83 -16.99
N SER A 98 35.92 -12.37 -17.73
CA SER A 98 34.71 -12.94 -17.14
C SER A 98 34.08 -13.99 -18.05
N ARG A 99 33.52 -15.05 -17.44
CA ARG A 99 32.63 -16.02 -18.11
C ARG A 99 31.16 -15.65 -17.96
N SER A 100 30.84 -14.71 -17.06
CA SER A 100 29.51 -14.15 -16.85
C SER A 100 29.39 -12.87 -17.66
N LEU A 101 28.45 -12.85 -18.59
CA LEU A 101 28.17 -11.69 -19.45
C LEU A 101 27.77 -10.47 -18.62
N LEU A 102 27.05 -10.70 -17.53
CA LEU A 102 26.64 -9.69 -16.57
C LEU A 102 27.81 -9.02 -15.85
N ASP A 103 28.81 -9.83 -15.50
CA ASP A 103 30.00 -9.35 -14.80
C ASP A 103 30.96 -8.66 -15.76
N PHE A 104 31.05 -9.17 -17.00
CA PHE A 104 31.74 -8.50 -18.09
C PHE A 104 31.15 -7.10 -18.34
N ALA A 105 29.82 -6.99 -18.45
CA ALA A 105 29.11 -5.73 -18.61
C ALA A 105 29.44 -4.70 -17.52
N ARG A 106 29.46 -5.11 -16.23
CA ARG A 106 29.79 -4.19 -15.11
C ARG A 106 31.24 -3.68 -15.18
N VAL A 107 32.18 -4.55 -15.55
CA VAL A 107 33.58 -4.17 -15.72
C VAL A 107 33.72 -3.18 -16.87
N MET A 108 33.04 -3.44 -17.99
CA MET A 108 33.04 -2.55 -19.16
C MET A 108 32.38 -1.19 -18.88
N GLU A 109 31.28 -1.14 -18.14
CA GLU A 109 30.66 0.12 -17.69
C GLU A 109 31.63 0.96 -16.85
N THR A 110 32.42 0.29 -16.01
CA THR A 110 33.46 0.98 -15.22
C THR A 110 34.58 1.50 -16.11
N PHE A 111 35.01 0.73 -17.11
CA PHE A 111 36.03 1.19 -18.07
C PHE A 111 35.54 2.41 -18.85
N ASP A 112 34.29 2.41 -19.34
CA ASP A 112 33.71 3.55 -20.06
C ASP A 112 33.62 4.81 -19.17
N LYS A 113 33.22 4.64 -17.90
CA LYS A 113 33.16 5.73 -16.90
C LYS A 113 34.52 6.41 -16.70
N PHE A 114 35.61 5.66 -16.75
CA PHE A 114 36.98 6.18 -16.60
C PHE A 114 37.68 6.40 -17.95
N SER A 115 36.97 6.29 -19.07
CA SER A 115 37.54 6.43 -20.43
C SER A 115 38.71 5.49 -20.72
N VAL A 116 38.67 4.27 -20.16
CA VAL A 116 39.66 3.22 -20.36
C VAL A 116 39.27 2.36 -21.56
N SER A 117 40.21 2.16 -22.49
CA SER A 117 40.01 1.28 -23.65
C SER A 117 40.22 -0.19 -23.29
N PHE A 118 39.45 -1.09 -23.89
CA PHE A 118 39.58 -2.52 -23.69
C PHE A 118 39.94 -3.22 -24.99
N VAL A 119 40.85 -4.19 -24.91
CA VAL A 119 41.41 -4.88 -26.07
C VAL A 119 41.52 -6.37 -25.79
N TRP A 120 41.12 -7.18 -26.78
CA TRP A 120 41.45 -8.60 -26.78
C TRP A 120 42.31 -9.01 -27.99
N VAL A 121 43.39 -9.75 -27.72
CA VAL A 121 44.50 -9.95 -28.66
C VAL A 121 44.14 -10.75 -29.95
N PRO A 122 43.45 -11.91 -29.91
CA PRO A 122 43.33 -12.78 -31.07
C PRO A 122 42.41 -12.29 -32.19
N GLN A 123 41.54 -11.29 -31.96
CA GLN A 123 40.63 -10.79 -33.01
C GLN A 123 40.76 -9.28 -33.26
N HIS A 124 41.85 -8.63 -32.81
CA HIS A 124 42.10 -7.19 -33.02
C HIS A 124 40.89 -6.31 -32.67
N PHE A 125 40.18 -6.67 -31.60
CA PHE A 125 38.96 -5.97 -31.24
C PHE A 125 39.29 -4.86 -30.25
N ASN A 126 39.08 -3.62 -30.69
CA ASN A 126 39.33 -2.42 -29.90
C ASN A 126 38.00 -1.69 -29.66
N THR A 127 37.67 -1.45 -28.39
CA THR A 127 36.45 -0.73 -27.98
C THR A 127 36.45 0.75 -28.37
N THR A 128 37.57 1.26 -28.89
CA THR A 128 37.71 2.60 -29.46
C THR A 128 37.08 2.69 -30.88
N HIS A 129 36.99 1.57 -31.62
CA HIS A 129 36.37 1.55 -32.96
C HIS A 129 34.85 1.35 -32.91
N SER A 130 34.13 1.87 -33.92
CA SER A 130 32.66 1.84 -34.01
C SER A 130 32.08 0.42 -34.00
N MET A 131 32.74 -0.55 -34.64
CA MET A 131 32.39 -1.98 -34.57
C MET A 131 32.64 -2.56 -33.18
N GLY A 132 33.70 -2.11 -32.51
CA GLY A 132 34.03 -2.44 -31.13
C GLY A 132 32.91 -2.08 -30.15
N ARG A 133 32.41 -0.85 -30.27
CA ARG A 133 31.31 -0.32 -29.44
C ARG A 133 29.98 -1.02 -29.75
N LEU A 134 29.73 -1.39 -31.00
CA LEU A 134 28.50 -2.09 -31.38
C LEU A 134 28.39 -3.48 -30.75
N THR A 135 29.43 -4.32 -30.83
CA THR A 135 29.36 -5.68 -30.24
C THR A 135 29.30 -5.63 -28.72
N LEU A 136 29.97 -4.66 -28.08
CA LEU A 136 29.81 -4.40 -26.65
C LEU A 136 28.36 -4.08 -26.27
N ASN A 137 27.70 -3.18 -27.01
CA ASN A 137 26.30 -2.81 -26.76
C ASN A 137 25.36 -4.01 -26.95
N ILE A 138 25.66 -4.91 -27.90
CA ILE A 138 24.92 -6.16 -28.09
C ILE A 138 25.12 -7.08 -26.88
N LEU A 139 26.36 -7.29 -26.44
CA LEU A 139 26.67 -8.10 -25.25
C LEU A 139 26.04 -7.53 -23.97
N LEU A 140 26.03 -6.20 -23.82
CA LEU A 140 25.39 -5.51 -22.71
C LEU A 140 23.86 -5.68 -22.75
N SER A 141 23.26 -5.56 -23.94
CA SER A 141 21.82 -5.81 -24.15
C SER A 141 21.44 -7.24 -23.75
N PHE A 142 22.27 -8.23 -24.08
CA PHE A 142 22.04 -9.62 -23.65
C PHE A 142 22.21 -9.82 -22.14
N ALA A 143 23.18 -9.17 -21.50
CA ALA A 143 23.31 -9.21 -20.03
C ALA A 143 22.09 -8.59 -19.33
N GLN A 144 21.58 -7.48 -19.88
CA GLN A 144 20.37 -6.84 -19.38
C GLN A 144 19.15 -7.75 -19.56
N PHE A 145 18.99 -8.32 -20.76
CA PHE A 145 17.93 -9.28 -21.07
C PHE A 145 17.97 -10.50 -20.14
N GLU A 146 19.14 -11.07 -19.89
CA GLU A 146 19.30 -12.20 -18.96
C GLU A 146 18.91 -11.81 -17.53
N ARG A 147 19.30 -10.61 -17.07
CA ARG A 147 18.89 -10.09 -15.75
C ARG A 147 17.38 -9.94 -15.65
N GLU A 148 16.73 -9.43 -16.70
CA GLU A 148 15.28 -9.28 -16.78
C GLU A 148 14.58 -10.65 -16.74
N ILE A 149 15.05 -11.63 -17.52
CA ILE A 149 14.55 -13.01 -17.50
C ILE A 149 14.72 -13.65 -16.12
N ILE A 150 15.87 -13.48 -15.46
CA ILE A 150 16.08 -14.01 -14.10
C ILE A 150 15.09 -13.35 -13.13
N GLY A 151 14.89 -12.04 -13.25
CA GLY A 151 13.90 -11.30 -12.45
C GLY A 151 12.47 -11.79 -12.68
N GLU A 152 12.08 -12.10 -13.92
CA GLU A 152 10.81 -12.73 -14.26
C GLU A 152 10.67 -14.12 -13.63
N ARG A 153 11.66 -15.00 -13.82
CA ARG A 153 11.65 -16.35 -13.26
C ARG A 153 11.56 -16.36 -11.74
N ILE A 154 12.23 -15.41 -11.06
CA ILE A 154 12.12 -15.27 -9.61
C ILE A 154 10.69 -14.86 -9.22
N ARG A 155 10.09 -13.90 -9.92
CA ARG A 155 8.69 -13.48 -9.69
C ARG A 155 7.72 -14.64 -9.91
N ASP A 156 7.91 -15.42 -10.96
CA ASP A 156 7.06 -16.57 -11.26
C ASP A 156 7.22 -17.68 -10.22
N LYS A 157 8.46 -17.94 -9.79
CA LYS A 157 8.74 -18.89 -8.71
C LYS A 157 8.10 -18.45 -7.38
N LEU A 158 8.16 -17.16 -7.05
CA LEU A 158 7.51 -16.59 -5.87
C LEU A 158 5.98 -16.69 -5.96
N ALA A 159 5.40 -16.38 -7.12
CA ALA A 159 3.96 -16.53 -7.35
C ALA A 159 3.53 -18.00 -7.21
N ALA A 160 4.30 -18.94 -7.78
CA ALA A 160 4.04 -20.38 -7.65
C ALA A 160 4.25 -20.89 -6.21
N GLN A 161 5.18 -20.31 -5.46
CA GLN A 161 5.38 -20.59 -4.04
C GLN A 161 4.19 -20.10 -3.20
N CYS A 162 3.71 -18.87 -3.44
CA CYS A 162 2.50 -18.33 -2.82
C CYS A 162 1.25 -19.17 -3.13
N ARG A 163 1.05 -19.58 -4.39
CA ARG A 163 -0.07 -20.44 -4.79
C ARG A 163 -0.08 -21.80 -4.07
N ARG A 164 1.10 -22.32 -3.74
CA ARG A 164 1.27 -23.55 -2.95
C ARG A 164 1.14 -23.33 -1.44
N GLY A 165 0.84 -22.10 -1.01
CA GLY A 165 0.71 -21.74 0.41
C GLY A 165 2.05 -21.67 1.15
N GLN A 166 3.17 -21.70 0.45
CA GLN A 166 4.49 -21.64 1.08
C GLN A 166 4.83 -20.19 1.44
N TRP A 167 5.42 -19.99 2.61
CA TRP A 167 5.86 -18.66 3.03
C TRP A 167 6.95 -18.15 2.10
N THR A 168 6.75 -16.98 1.48
CA THR A 168 7.64 -16.40 0.47
C THR A 168 8.78 -15.58 1.05
N GLY A 169 8.95 -15.61 2.38
CA GLY A 169 10.00 -14.91 3.10
C GLY A 169 9.57 -13.51 3.54
N GLY A 170 10.56 -12.67 3.83
CA GLY A 170 10.36 -11.35 4.43
C GLY A 170 10.65 -11.34 5.93
N TYR A 171 10.04 -10.40 6.64
CA TYR A 171 10.24 -10.21 8.06
C TYR A 171 9.35 -11.16 8.87
N PRO A 172 9.88 -11.84 9.91
CA PRO A 172 9.05 -12.63 10.82
C PRO A 172 7.98 -11.76 11.49
N VAL A 173 6.77 -12.31 11.61
CA VAL A 173 5.64 -11.65 12.26
C VAL A 173 5.49 -12.16 13.70
N LEU A 174 5.04 -11.30 14.62
CA LEU A 174 4.78 -11.68 16.01
C LEU A 174 3.82 -12.87 16.06
N GLY A 175 4.06 -13.88 16.89
CA GLY A 175 3.24 -15.09 16.96
C GLY A 175 3.82 -16.27 16.18
N TYR A 176 4.76 -16.03 15.25
CA TYR A 176 5.39 -17.07 14.45
C TYR A 176 6.91 -17.00 14.51
N ASP A 177 7.55 -18.16 14.60
CA ASP A 177 8.97 -18.34 14.36
C ASP A 177 9.22 -18.91 12.97
N VAL A 178 10.39 -18.60 12.41
CA VAL A 178 10.76 -19.06 11.08
C VAL A 178 11.65 -20.28 11.21
N ASP A 179 11.11 -21.44 10.85
CA ASP A 179 11.92 -22.63 10.67
C ASP A 179 12.63 -22.57 9.31
N ARG A 180 13.95 -22.77 9.34
CA ARG A 180 14.85 -22.77 8.18
C ARG A 180 15.55 -24.12 7.99
N SER A 181 15.07 -25.18 8.67
CA SER A 181 15.58 -26.54 8.54
C SER A 181 15.45 -27.07 7.10
N GLU A 182 14.35 -26.74 6.43
CA GLU A 182 14.08 -27.13 5.05
C GLU A 182 14.51 -26.09 4.01
N ARG A 183 14.62 -26.52 2.74
CA ARG A 183 14.94 -25.66 1.59
C ARG A 183 13.93 -24.51 1.43
N THR A 184 12.68 -24.70 1.84
CA THR A 184 11.65 -23.66 1.89
C THR A 184 11.36 -23.30 3.34
N PRO A 185 11.59 -22.05 3.77
CA PRO A 185 11.35 -21.65 5.14
C PRO A 185 9.85 -21.71 5.46
N LYS A 186 9.52 -22.16 6.67
CA LYS A 186 8.14 -22.32 7.14
C LYS A 186 7.89 -21.46 8.37
N LEU A 187 6.65 -20.98 8.53
CA LEU A 187 6.22 -20.30 9.74
C LEU A 187 5.66 -21.34 10.71
N VAL A 188 6.25 -21.39 11.91
CA VAL A 188 5.83 -22.25 13.01
C VAL A 188 5.25 -21.38 14.12
N VAL A 189 4.13 -21.79 14.70
CA VAL A 189 3.47 -21.00 15.76
C VAL A 189 4.33 -20.99 17.02
N ASN A 190 4.64 -19.81 17.53
CA ASN A 190 5.23 -19.65 18.85
C ASN A 190 4.09 -19.48 19.87
N PRO A 191 3.87 -20.44 20.79
CA PRO A 191 2.70 -20.42 21.67
C PRO A 191 2.63 -19.19 22.58
N VAL A 192 3.77 -18.71 23.08
CA VAL A 192 3.84 -17.55 23.99
C VAL A 192 3.48 -16.26 23.25
N GLU A 193 4.03 -16.07 22.04
CA GLU A 193 3.70 -14.91 21.22
C GLU A 193 2.27 -14.99 20.67
N ALA A 194 1.80 -16.20 20.32
CA ALA A 194 0.45 -16.42 19.80
C ALA A 194 -0.63 -16.03 20.81
N THR A 195 -0.44 -16.31 22.11
CA THR A 195 -1.36 -15.85 23.16
C THR A 195 -1.44 -14.32 23.22
N LYS A 196 -0.31 -13.62 23.03
CA LYS A 196 -0.31 -12.14 22.97
C LYS A 196 -1.10 -11.64 21.76
N VAL A 197 -0.88 -12.25 20.59
CA VAL A 197 -1.62 -11.90 19.36
C VAL A 197 -3.12 -12.12 19.56
N ARG A 198 -3.55 -13.28 20.06
CA ARG A 198 -4.97 -13.54 20.36
C ARG A 198 -5.57 -12.47 21.26
N ARG A 199 -4.85 -12.10 22.34
CA ARG A 199 -5.32 -11.07 23.25
C ARG A 199 -5.37 -9.68 22.59
N ILE A 200 -4.44 -9.34 21.70
CA ILE A 200 -4.49 -8.06 20.95
C ILE A 200 -5.76 -7.99 20.08
N PHE A 201 -6.11 -9.08 19.38
CA PHE A 201 -7.35 -9.15 18.60
C PHE A 201 -8.59 -8.99 19.49
N SER A 202 -8.65 -9.70 20.63
CA SER A 202 -9.75 -9.54 21.60
C SER A 202 -9.84 -8.13 22.17
N LEU A 203 -8.71 -7.53 22.58
CA LEU A 203 -8.67 -6.16 23.10
C LEU A 203 -9.19 -5.14 22.10
N TYR A 204 -8.92 -5.33 20.80
CA TYR A 204 -9.45 -4.44 19.77
C TYR A 204 -10.98 -4.58 19.63
N LEU A 205 -11.52 -5.81 19.69
CA LEU A 205 -12.96 -6.04 19.69
C LEU A 205 -13.64 -5.43 20.93
N GLU A 206 -13.01 -5.52 22.11
CA GLU A 206 -13.48 -4.97 23.38
C GLU A 206 -13.46 -3.41 23.36
N LEU A 207 -12.31 -2.81 23.07
CA LEU A 207 -12.08 -1.37 23.20
C LEU A 207 -12.55 -0.55 21.99
N LYS A 208 -12.80 -1.22 20.86
CA LYS A 208 -13.28 -0.67 19.59
C LYS A 208 -12.46 0.44 18.94
N ASN A 209 -11.30 0.79 19.50
CA ASN A 209 -10.43 1.86 19.02
C ASN A 209 -8.95 1.45 19.18
N LEU A 210 -8.12 1.84 18.22
CA LEU A 210 -6.69 1.50 18.18
C LEU A 210 -5.87 2.18 19.28
N MET A 211 -6.20 3.42 19.68
CA MET A 211 -5.39 4.16 20.67
C MET A 211 -5.47 3.55 22.07
N PRO A 212 -6.67 3.24 22.62
CA PRO A 212 -6.77 2.51 23.89
C PRO A 212 -6.05 1.15 23.87
N VAL A 213 -6.05 0.46 22.72
CA VAL A 213 -5.30 -0.79 22.57
C VAL A 213 -3.80 -0.54 22.69
N VAL A 214 -3.25 0.50 22.04
CA VAL A 214 -1.82 0.86 22.19
C VAL A 214 -1.47 1.16 23.64
N GLU A 215 -2.28 1.98 24.33
CA GLU A 215 -2.07 2.32 25.74
C GLU A 215 -2.08 1.07 26.65
N GLU A 216 -3.00 0.14 26.39
CA GLU A 216 -3.06 -1.12 27.13
C GLU A 216 -1.86 -2.03 26.84
N LEU A 217 -1.35 -2.03 25.61
CA LEU A 217 -0.15 -2.78 25.24
C LEU A 217 1.11 -2.20 25.89
N ASP A 218 1.21 -0.87 25.96
CA ASP A 218 2.32 -0.19 26.64
C ASP A 218 2.28 -0.44 28.15
N LYS A 219 1.10 -0.39 28.80
CA LYS A 219 0.94 -0.74 30.23
C LYS A 219 1.40 -2.16 30.53
N ARG A 220 1.15 -3.10 29.62
CA ARG A 220 1.58 -4.50 29.73
C ARG A 220 3.04 -4.73 29.35
N GLY A 221 3.73 -3.70 28.85
CA GLY A 221 5.11 -3.78 28.36
C GLY A 221 5.26 -4.68 27.12
N TRP A 222 4.20 -4.87 26.34
CA TRP A 222 4.23 -5.71 25.15
C TRP A 222 4.87 -4.97 23.97
N LYS A 223 5.81 -5.63 23.30
CA LYS A 223 6.59 -5.07 22.20
C LYS A 223 6.40 -5.89 20.93
N ASN A 224 6.73 -5.31 19.79
CA ASN A 224 6.73 -6.02 18.52
C ASN A 224 7.84 -7.10 18.48
N LYS A 225 7.77 -7.99 17.48
CA LYS A 225 8.68 -9.14 17.39
C LYS A 225 10.14 -8.69 17.31
N LEU A 226 10.97 -9.23 18.20
CA LEU A 226 12.42 -9.13 18.13
C LEU A 226 12.96 -10.31 17.32
N TRP A 227 13.80 -10.05 16.31
CA TRP A 227 14.39 -11.09 15.49
C TRP A 227 15.78 -10.69 14.99
N HIS A 228 16.62 -11.68 14.69
CA HIS A 228 17.97 -11.46 14.20
C HIS A 228 18.02 -11.55 12.67
N SER A 229 18.64 -10.54 12.05
CA SER A 229 18.91 -10.57 10.60
C SER A 229 19.92 -11.65 10.24
N LYS A 230 20.05 -11.98 8.93
CA LYS A 230 21.10 -12.90 8.44
C LYS A 230 22.52 -12.46 8.83
N LYS A 231 22.73 -11.16 9.11
CA LYS A 231 24.02 -10.58 9.55
C LYS A 231 24.17 -10.54 11.08
N GLY A 232 23.29 -11.20 11.85
CA GLY A 232 23.33 -11.23 13.31
C GLY A 232 22.83 -9.97 14.02
N LEU A 233 22.51 -8.90 13.29
CA LEU A 233 21.99 -7.67 13.89
C LEU A 233 20.54 -7.86 14.40
N PRO A 234 20.23 -7.48 15.65
CA PRO A 234 18.87 -7.51 16.18
C PRO A 234 18.02 -6.43 15.50
N LYS A 235 16.80 -6.80 15.09
CA LYS A 235 15.79 -5.90 14.52
C LYS A 235 14.44 -6.13 15.21
N GLY A 236 13.65 -5.07 15.34
CA GLY A 236 12.37 -5.10 16.05
C GLY A 236 12.54 -4.80 17.54
N GLY A 237 11.67 -5.37 18.39
CA GLY A 237 11.62 -5.10 19.83
C GLY A 237 11.20 -3.67 20.22
N ARG A 238 10.47 -2.95 19.36
CA ARG A 238 9.94 -1.61 19.64
C ARG A 238 8.53 -1.70 20.25
N SER A 239 8.14 -0.68 21.01
CA SER A 239 6.76 -0.52 21.47
C SER A 239 5.79 -0.43 20.29
N PHE A 240 4.54 -0.81 20.54
CA PHE A 240 3.48 -0.71 19.54
C PHE A 240 3.09 0.76 19.34
N ASP A 241 2.96 1.14 18.08
CA ASP A 241 2.32 2.39 17.67
C ASP A 241 1.01 2.08 16.94
N LYS A 242 0.19 3.11 16.71
CA LYS A 242 -1.09 2.96 16.01
C LYS A 242 -0.94 2.26 14.65
N CYS A 243 0.12 2.57 13.92
CA CYS A 243 0.39 2.02 12.59
C CYS A 243 0.76 0.53 12.65
N SER A 244 1.58 0.11 13.61
CA SER A 244 1.98 -1.29 13.80
C SER A 244 0.85 -2.14 14.35
N VAL A 245 0.01 -1.64 15.26
CA VAL A 245 -1.20 -2.35 15.69
C VAL A 245 -2.15 -2.53 14.50
N HIS A 246 -2.37 -1.48 13.71
CA HIS A 246 -3.18 -1.59 12.50
C HIS A 246 -2.59 -2.61 11.51
N ALA A 247 -1.28 -2.54 11.24
CA ALA A 247 -0.60 -3.49 10.35
C ALA A 247 -0.68 -4.94 10.87
N LEU A 248 -0.65 -5.14 12.19
CA LEU A 248 -0.85 -6.44 12.82
C LEU A 248 -2.28 -6.95 12.61
N LEU A 249 -3.28 -6.12 12.91
CA LEU A 249 -4.70 -6.51 12.80
C LEU A 249 -5.14 -6.76 11.35
N THR A 250 -4.52 -6.10 10.36
CA THR A 250 -4.85 -6.27 8.93
C THR A 250 -4.03 -7.37 8.24
N ASN A 251 -3.12 -8.05 8.96
CA ASN A 251 -2.26 -9.05 8.32
C ASN A 251 -2.98 -10.41 8.15
N PRO A 252 -3.20 -10.90 6.91
CA PRO A 252 -3.89 -12.17 6.65
C PRO A 252 -3.11 -13.41 7.11
N ILE A 253 -1.82 -13.28 7.44
CA ILE A 253 -1.03 -14.42 7.93
C ILE A 253 -1.66 -15.00 9.20
N TYR A 254 -2.27 -14.18 10.06
CA TYR A 254 -2.87 -14.64 11.31
C TYR A 254 -4.08 -15.56 11.12
N CYS A 255 -4.79 -15.44 9.99
CA CYS A 255 -5.88 -16.34 9.61
C CYS A 255 -5.43 -17.47 8.66
N GLY A 256 -4.13 -17.74 8.58
CA GLY A 256 -3.60 -18.83 7.76
C GLY A 256 -3.53 -18.51 6.26
N LYS A 257 -3.67 -17.24 5.86
CA LYS A 257 -3.67 -16.83 4.44
C LYS A 257 -2.40 -16.06 4.08
N ILE A 258 -1.93 -16.20 2.84
CA ILE A 258 -0.76 -15.50 2.31
C ILE A 258 -1.21 -14.58 1.18
N LYS A 259 -0.89 -13.29 1.31
CA LYS A 259 -1.21 -12.29 0.29
C LYS A 259 -0.08 -12.19 -0.74
N HIS A 260 -0.43 -12.23 -2.01
CA HIS A 260 0.48 -11.92 -3.11
C HIS A 260 -0.20 -11.00 -4.11
N LYS A 261 0.30 -9.76 -4.22
CA LYS A 261 -0.35 -8.65 -4.95
C LYS A 261 -1.77 -8.41 -4.41
N THR A 262 -2.79 -8.72 -5.19
CA THR A 262 -4.21 -8.59 -4.85
C THR A 262 -4.81 -9.87 -4.29
N ASP A 263 -4.19 -11.00 -4.57
CA ASP A 263 -4.79 -12.31 -4.33
C ASP A 263 -4.39 -12.87 -2.95
N LEU A 264 -5.31 -13.62 -2.35
CA LEU A 264 -5.12 -14.31 -1.08
C LEU A 264 -5.09 -15.82 -1.35
N TYR A 265 -4.04 -16.49 -0.89
CA TYR A 265 -3.86 -17.94 -1.02
C TYR A 265 -3.88 -18.59 0.37
N GLN A 266 -4.34 -19.84 0.45
CA GLN A 266 -4.27 -20.60 1.70
C GLN A 266 -2.82 -20.95 2.00
N GLY A 267 -2.34 -20.56 3.18
CA GLY A 267 -0.99 -20.85 3.68
C GLY A 267 -0.87 -22.24 4.27
N GLN A 268 0.36 -22.78 4.27
CA GLN A 268 0.71 -24.04 4.92
C GLN A 268 0.91 -23.90 6.44
N HIS A 269 1.03 -22.66 6.93
CA HIS A 269 1.22 -22.39 8.35
C HIS A 269 -0.11 -22.44 9.09
N GLN A 270 -0.06 -22.85 10.35
CA GLN A 270 -1.25 -22.91 11.21
C GLN A 270 -1.76 -21.50 11.53
N ALA A 271 -3.08 -21.27 11.42
CA ALA A 271 -3.71 -20.02 11.80
C ALA A 271 -3.64 -19.81 13.33
N ILE A 272 -3.35 -18.58 13.76
CA ILE A 272 -3.40 -18.19 15.19
C ILE A 272 -4.81 -17.71 15.58
N ILE A 273 -5.51 -17.08 14.64
CA ILE A 273 -6.83 -16.46 14.80
C ILE A 273 -7.80 -17.12 13.82
N ASP A 274 -9.01 -17.38 14.29
CA ASP A 274 -10.08 -17.94 13.46
C ASP A 274 -10.59 -16.90 12.44
N ASP A 275 -11.04 -17.39 11.29
CA ASP A 275 -11.52 -16.53 10.19
C ASP A 275 -12.66 -15.61 10.64
N GLU A 276 -13.57 -16.08 11.49
CA GLU A 276 -14.69 -15.29 12.01
C GLU A 276 -14.23 -14.09 12.86
N ILE A 277 -13.28 -14.32 13.78
CA ILE A 277 -12.71 -13.24 14.63
C ILE A 277 -11.99 -12.22 13.74
N TYR A 278 -11.23 -12.71 12.76
CA TYR A 278 -10.50 -11.85 11.84
C TYR A 278 -11.45 -10.99 11.00
N GLU A 279 -12.53 -11.57 10.46
CA GLU A 279 -13.53 -10.85 9.68
C GLU A 279 -14.28 -9.80 10.51
N ARG A 280 -14.64 -10.12 11.75
CA ARG A 280 -15.24 -9.16 12.69
C ARG A 280 -14.31 -7.96 12.95
N VAL A 281 -13.02 -8.22 13.17
CA VAL A 281 -12.01 -7.16 13.33
C VAL A 281 -11.89 -6.31 12.06
N GLN A 282 -11.89 -6.92 10.87
CA GLN A 282 -11.84 -6.18 9.61
C GLN A 282 -13.10 -5.33 9.39
N ALA A 283 -14.29 -5.85 9.70
CA ALA A 283 -15.55 -5.10 9.60
C ALA A 283 -15.49 -3.86 10.49
N GLN A 284 -15.07 -4.04 11.73
CA GLN A 284 -14.93 -2.95 12.69
C GLN A 284 -13.84 -1.94 12.30
N LEU A 285 -12.72 -2.38 11.72
CA LEU A 285 -11.71 -1.48 11.14
C LEU A 285 -12.28 -0.65 9.98
N ARG A 286 -13.11 -1.24 9.11
CA ARG A 286 -13.77 -0.55 8.00
C ARG A 286 -14.78 0.49 8.49
N GLU A 287 -15.64 0.11 9.44
CA GLU A 287 -16.59 1.04 10.08
C GLU A 287 -15.87 2.23 10.73
N ASN A 288 -14.79 1.94 11.46
CA ASN A 288 -13.96 2.95 12.08
C ASN A 288 -13.23 3.83 11.04
N SER A 289 -12.87 3.30 9.87
CA SER A 289 -12.26 4.07 8.78
C SER A 289 -13.26 5.02 8.13
N PHE A 290 -14.51 4.60 7.95
CA PHE A 290 -15.59 5.41 7.38
C PHE A 290 -16.03 6.54 8.32
N ASN A 291 -16.01 6.30 9.64
CA ASN A 291 -16.53 7.22 10.67
C ASN A 291 -15.49 8.11 11.37
N ARG A 292 -14.20 7.98 11.02
CA ARG A 292 -13.04 8.59 11.72
C ARG A 292 -13.07 10.12 11.85
N GLY A 293 -13.80 10.82 11.00
CA GLY A 293 -13.87 12.27 11.00
C GLY A 293 -15.14 12.87 11.59
N ASN A 294 -16.25 12.12 11.62
CA ASN A 294 -17.58 12.73 11.72
C ASN A 294 -18.33 12.49 13.03
N ARG A 295 -18.24 11.33 13.71
CA ARG A 295 -19.26 11.01 14.75
C ARG A 295 -18.89 11.30 16.21
N LEU A 296 -17.60 11.39 16.56
CA LEU A 296 -17.19 11.58 17.96
C LEU A 296 -16.86 13.05 18.21
N PRO A 297 -17.51 13.72 19.20
CA PRO A 297 -17.18 15.08 19.56
C PRO A 297 -15.68 15.19 19.87
N SER A 298 -15.08 16.33 19.51
CA SER A 298 -13.72 16.64 19.95
C SER A 298 -13.64 16.57 21.49
N LYS A 299 -12.43 16.46 22.06
CA LYS A 299 -12.21 16.65 23.52
C LYS A 299 -12.87 17.93 24.05
N TYR A 300 -13.15 18.88 23.15
CA TYR A 300 -13.76 20.19 23.39
C TYR A 300 -15.24 20.30 22.97
N GLY A 301 -15.95 19.17 22.81
CA GLY A 301 -17.41 19.12 22.64
C GLY A 301 -17.90 19.72 21.31
N GLY A 302 -17.86 18.95 20.22
CA GLY A 302 -18.51 19.35 18.96
C GLY A 302 -19.74 18.50 18.74
N LEU A 303 -20.91 18.98 19.16
CA LEU A 303 -22.17 18.23 19.20
C LEU A 303 -22.65 17.87 17.78
N LEU A 304 -22.56 18.84 16.86
CA LEU A 304 -23.03 18.74 15.48
C LEU A 304 -21.97 18.20 14.51
N LYS A 305 -20.90 17.61 15.03
CA LYS A 305 -19.81 17.09 14.18
C LYS A 305 -20.38 16.02 13.25
N GLY A 306 -20.09 16.15 11.96
CA GLY A 306 -20.58 15.25 10.92
C GLY A 306 -22.05 15.41 10.52
N LEU A 307 -22.84 16.20 11.25
CA LEU A 307 -24.23 16.52 10.95
C LEU A 307 -24.34 17.83 10.16
N ILE A 308 -23.55 18.83 10.53
CA ILE A 308 -23.57 20.13 9.86
C ILE A 308 -22.93 20.06 8.47
N ARG A 309 -23.63 20.56 7.45
CA ARG A 309 -23.18 20.65 6.07
C ARG A 309 -23.26 22.06 5.56
N CYS A 310 -22.33 22.41 4.67
CA CYS A 310 -22.34 23.71 4.01
C CYS A 310 -23.31 23.67 2.82
N PRO A 311 -24.33 24.55 2.75
CA PRO A 311 -25.33 24.54 1.67
C PRO A 311 -24.70 24.75 0.29
N ASN A 312 -23.72 25.64 0.17
CA ASN A 312 -23.09 25.98 -1.11
C ASN A 312 -22.23 24.85 -1.72
N CYS A 313 -21.77 23.89 -0.93
CA CYS A 313 -20.92 22.80 -1.45
C CYS A 313 -21.35 21.40 -1.05
N ASN A 314 -22.40 21.27 -0.24
CA ASN A 314 -22.93 20.03 0.33
C ASN A 314 -21.84 19.12 0.97
N VAL A 315 -20.77 19.73 1.49
CA VAL A 315 -19.70 19.02 2.21
C VAL A 315 -19.90 19.22 3.72
N ALA A 316 -19.69 18.15 4.49
CA ALA A 316 -19.70 18.22 5.96
C ALA A 316 -18.67 19.25 6.48
N MET A 317 -19.08 20.06 7.45
CA MET A 317 -18.19 21.02 8.11
C MET A 317 -17.45 20.34 9.27
N VAL A 318 -16.22 20.79 9.53
CA VAL A 318 -15.36 20.26 10.59
C VAL A 318 -15.35 21.21 11.77
N HIS A 319 -15.45 20.64 12.97
CA HIS A 319 -15.28 21.37 14.22
C HIS A 319 -13.81 21.72 14.43
N ASN A 320 -13.49 23.01 14.36
CA ASN A 320 -12.19 23.61 14.61
C ASN A 320 -12.18 24.39 15.93
N MET A 321 -10.99 24.59 16.50
CA MET A 321 -10.81 25.44 17.65
C MET A 321 -9.61 26.37 17.48
N THR A 322 -9.72 27.56 18.06
CA THR A 322 -8.63 28.52 18.16
C THR A 322 -8.53 28.96 19.61
N LYS A 323 -7.34 28.88 20.21
CA LYS A 323 -7.10 29.35 21.58
C LYS A 323 -6.46 30.73 21.54
N ARG A 324 -7.04 31.70 22.25
CA ARG A 324 -6.44 33.01 22.48
C ARG A 324 -6.43 33.25 23.99
N ASN A 325 -5.23 33.33 24.57
CA ASN A 325 -5.03 33.39 26.02
C ASN A 325 -5.70 32.20 26.74
N ALA A 326 -6.58 32.47 27.71
CA ALA A 326 -7.35 31.47 28.44
C ALA A 326 -8.66 31.06 27.72
N ILE A 327 -9.07 31.77 26.67
CA ILE A 327 -10.36 31.56 25.99
C ILE A 327 -10.18 30.61 24.80
N VAL A 328 -11.04 29.60 24.72
CA VAL A 328 -11.09 28.64 23.60
C VAL A 328 -12.30 28.98 22.73
N TYR A 329 -12.05 29.44 21.51
CA TYR A 329 -13.09 29.68 20.52
C TYR A 329 -13.33 28.42 19.70
N ARG A 330 -14.59 28.04 19.53
CA ARG A 330 -15.02 26.84 18.81
C ARG A 330 -15.81 27.24 17.57
N TYR A 331 -15.49 26.64 16.42
CA TYR A 331 -16.13 26.97 15.15
C TYR A 331 -16.38 25.75 14.28
N TYR A 332 -17.42 25.76 13.46
CA TYR A 332 -17.59 24.85 12.33
C TYR A 332 -17.09 25.53 11.05
N THR A 333 -16.18 24.88 10.34
CA THR A 333 -15.62 25.41 9.08
C THR A 333 -15.77 24.39 7.96
N CYS A 334 -16.14 24.86 6.76
CA CYS A 334 -16.26 24.01 5.59
C CYS A 334 -14.91 23.37 5.18
N VAL A 335 -14.90 22.04 5.00
CA VAL A 335 -13.69 21.28 4.60
C VAL A 335 -13.12 21.78 3.28
N ARG A 336 -13.97 22.17 2.33
CA ARG A 336 -13.54 22.67 1.01
C ARG A 336 -12.80 24.01 1.16
N ALA A 337 -13.27 24.89 2.04
CA ALA A 337 -12.59 26.15 2.37
C ALA A 337 -11.24 25.91 3.07
N ILE A 338 -11.13 24.90 3.94
CA ILE A 338 -9.87 24.53 4.61
C ILE A 338 -8.85 23.99 3.60
N LYS A 339 -9.26 23.03 2.76
CA LYS A 339 -8.33 22.31 1.87
C LYS A 339 -7.97 23.07 0.60
N ARG A 340 -8.86 23.93 0.09
CA ARG A 340 -8.69 24.64 -1.20
C ARG A 340 -8.76 26.16 -1.06
N GLY A 341 -8.82 26.70 0.16
CA GLY A 341 -8.92 28.12 0.45
C GLY A 341 -10.34 28.69 0.31
N ARG A 342 -10.56 29.90 0.86
CA ARG A 342 -11.87 30.61 0.85
C ARG A 342 -12.37 30.98 -0.56
N GLN A 343 -11.51 30.95 -1.57
CA GLN A 343 -11.91 31.14 -2.96
C GLN A 343 -12.78 29.97 -3.47
N ALA A 344 -12.56 28.76 -2.95
CA ALA A 344 -13.32 27.56 -3.36
C ALA A 344 -14.66 27.40 -2.65
N CYS A 345 -14.85 28.07 -1.51
CA CYS A 345 -16.12 28.15 -0.78
C CYS A 345 -16.07 29.39 0.12
N LYS A 346 -16.95 30.36 -0.13
CA LYS A 346 -17.03 31.64 0.58
C LYS A 346 -17.82 31.58 1.89
N HIS A 347 -18.36 30.41 2.23
CA HIS A 347 -19.18 30.23 3.43
C HIS A 347 -18.36 30.53 4.70
N PRO A 348 -18.89 31.33 5.64
CA PRO A 348 -18.19 31.71 6.87
C PRO A 348 -17.98 30.51 7.78
N SER A 349 -17.07 30.68 8.75
CA SER A 349 -16.98 29.75 9.87
C SER A 349 -18.07 30.10 10.88
N LEU A 350 -18.83 29.10 11.31
CA LEU A 350 -19.96 29.29 12.20
C LEU A 350 -19.51 29.13 13.66
N PRO A 351 -19.87 30.05 14.57
CA PRO A 351 -19.63 29.87 16.00
C PRO A 351 -20.31 28.59 16.50
N ALA A 352 -19.55 27.67 17.09
CA ALA A 352 -20.11 26.38 17.50
C ALA A 352 -21.15 26.54 18.62
N GLY A 353 -20.95 27.47 19.57
CA GLY A 353 -21.87 27.66 20.68
C GLY A 353 -23.27 28.11 20.25
N GLU A 354 -23.34 29.06 19.32
CA GLU A 354 -24.61 29.62 18.84
C GLU A 354 -25.39 28.61 18.01
N ILE A 355 -24.72 27.94 17.06
CA ILE A 355 -25.39 26.96 16.19
C ILE A 355 -25.78 25.68 16.95
N GLU A 356 -24.98 25.25 17.94
CA GLU A 356 -25.32 24.11 18.79
C GLU A 356 -26.53 24.44 19.68
N ALA A 357 -26.58 25.63 20.27
CA ALA A 357 -27.72 26.07 21.09
C ALA A 357 -29.00 26.15 20.26
N ALA A 358 -28.95 26.79 19.09
CA ALA A 358 -30.12 26.92 18.22
C ALA A 358 -30.69 25.58 17.79
N VAL A 359 -29.84 24.61 17.42
CA VAL A 359 -30.30 23.26 17.08
C VAL A 359 -30.91 22.54 18.28
N VAL A 360 -30.32 22.66 19.47
CA VAL A 360 -30.86 22.04 20.69
C VAL A 360 -32.19 22.67 21.09
N ASP A 361 -32.33 23.99 20.99
CA ASP A 361 -33.57 24.71 21.31
C ASP A 361 -34.70 24.32 20.34
N GLN A 362 -34.41 24.16 19.05
CA GLN A 362 -35.39 23.72 18.07
C GLN A 362 -35.84 22.26 18.31
N VAL A 363 -34.92 21.37 18.67
CA VAL A 363 -35.25 19.99 19.07
C VAL A 363 -36.12 19.99 20.34
N ARG A 364 -35.82 20.89 21.30
CA ARG A 364 -36.59 21.05 22.54
C ARG A 364 -38.01 21.58 22.27
N GLU A 365 -38.17 22.51 21.34
CA GLU A 365 -39.49 23.05 20.96
C GLU A 365 -40.36 21.97 20.30
N ILE A 366 -39.78 21.19 19.38
CA ILE A 366 -40.43 20.03 18.76
C ILE A 366 -40.84 18.98 19.81
N SER A 367 -40.03 18.79 20.86
CA SER A 367 -40.34 17.88 21.96
C SER A 367 -41.53 18.32 22.80
N ARG A 368 -41.86 19.62 22.83
CA ARG A 368 -42.93 20.20 23.67
C ARG A 368 -44.28 20.29 22.96
N ASP A 369 -44.30 20.43 21.64
CA ASP A 369 -45.56 20.48 20.88
C ASP A 369 -46.03 19.07 20.47
N THR A 370 -47.05 18.57 21.18
CA THR A 370 -47.66 17.25 20.93
C THR A 370 -48.22 17.11 19.51
N LYS A 371 -48.78 18.18 18.93
CA LYS A 371 -49.37 18.12 17.58
C LYS A 371 -48.29 18.05 16.52
N LEU A 372 -47.24 18.85 16.68
CA LEU A 372 -46.10 18.86 15.77
C LEU A 372 -45.39 17.51 15.84
N ARG A 373 -45.19 16.94 17.03
CA ARG A 373 -44.63 15.60 17.24
C ARG A 373 -45.44 14.49 16.54
N ASP A 374 -46.76 14.49 16.68
CA ASP A 374 -47.61 13.46 16.05
C ASP A 374 -47.66 13.61 14.51
N GLU A 375 -47.64 14.84 13.99
CA GLU A 375 -47.52 15.09 12.55
C GLU A 375 -46.19 14.58 12.00
N ILE A 376 -45.12 14.92 12.70
CA ILE A 376 -43.74 14.55 12.41
C ILE A 376 -43.57 13.02 12.37
N ILE A 377 -44.11 12.31 13.38
CA ILE A 377 -44.05 10.85 13.44
C ILE A 377 -44.82 10.26 12.27
N ARG A 378 -45.97 10.83 11.92
CA ARG A 378 -46.77 10.37 10.77
C ARG A 378 -46.03 10.53 9.45
N GLN A 379 -45.41 11.70 9.20
CA GLN A 379 -44.62 11.94 8.00
C GLN A 379 -43.39 11.03 7.94
N ALA A 380 -42.72 10.80 9.06
CA ALA A 380 -41.59 9.87 9.17
C ALA A 380 -42.00 8.42 8.82
N MET A 381 -43.14 7.96 9.33
CA MET A 381 -43.70 6.65 8.98
C MET A 381 -44.01 6.56 7.49
N ILE A 382 -44.60 7.61 6.90
CA ILE A 382 -44.91 7.66 5.45
C ILE A 382 -43.62 7.62 4.62
N ALA A 383 -42.62 8.44 4.94
CA ALA A 383 -41.34 8.51 4.22
C ALA A 383 -40.56 7.18 4.33
N THR A 384 -40.56 6.56 5.52
CA THR A 384 -39.97 5.24 5.73
C THR A 384 -40.70 4.17 4.91
N GLN A 385 -42.03 4.20 4.89
CA GLN A 385 -42.84 3.27 4.08
C GLN A 385 -42.57 3.44 2.58
N GLN A 386 -42.45 4.68 2.10
CA GLN A 386 -42.12 4.99 0.69
C GLN A 386 -40.73 4.51 0.31
N SER A 387 -39.72 4.82 1.13
CA SER A 387 -38.34 4.38 0.91
C SER A 387 -38.23 2.84 0.91
N ARG A 388 -38.97 2.18 1.82
CA ARG A 388 -39.07 0.72 1.85
C ARG A 388 -39.71 0.18 0.58
N ALA A 389 -40.82 0.76 0.12
CA ALA A 389 -41.49 0.33 -1.10
C ALA A 389 -40.59 0.49 -2.34
N GLU A 390 -39.80 1.56 -2.43
CA GLU A 390 -38.83 1.76 -3.51
C GLU A 390 -37.72 0.70 -3.48
N LEU A 391 -37.15 0.41 -2.31
CA LEU A 391 -36.13 -0.62 -2.15
C LEU A 391 -36.67 -2.03 -2.42
N GLU A 392 -37.90 -2.33 -1.98
CA GLU A 392 -38.58 -3.61 -2.27
C GLU A 392 -38.85 -3.77 -3.77
N SER A 393 -39.29 -2.71 -4.45
CA SER A 393 -39.45 -2.69 -5.91
C SER A 393 -38.12 -2.98 -6.62
N HIS A 394 -37.04 -2.33 -6.18
CA HIS A 394 -35.70 -2.55 -6.73
C HIS A 394 -35.20 -3.99 -6.48
N HIS A 395 -35.45 -4.53 -5.27
CA HIS A 395 -35.14 -5.92 -4.94
C HIS A 395 -35.84 -6.90 -5.88
N VAL A 396 -37.15 -6.70 -6.13
CA VAL A 396 -37.94 -7.53 -7.05
C VAL A 396 -37.40 -7.43 -8.48
N GLN A 397 -37.03 -6.23 -8.94
CA GLN A 397 -36.47 -6.01 -10.28
C GLN A 397 -35.12 -6.74 -10.47
N LEU A 398 -34.20 -6.61 -9.52
CA LEU A 398 -32.89 -7.28 -9.55
C LEU A 398 -33.04 -8.81 -9.47
N THR A 399 -33.96 -9.31 -8.63
CA THR A 399 -34.24 -10.74 -8.54
C THR A 399 -34.79 -11.29 -9.86
N ARG A 400 -35.69 -10.56 -10.54
CA ARG A 400 -36.18 -10.93 -11.87
C ARG A 400 -35.09 -10.90 -12.93
N GLN A 401 -34.15 -9.95 -12.85
CA GLN A 401 -33.01 -9.90 -13.74
C GLN A 401 -32.09 -11.12 -13.55
N LEU A 402 -31.76 -11.47 -12.30
CA LEU A 402 -30.94 -12.65 -12.00
C LEU A 402 -31.57 -13.95 -12.48
N THR A 403 -32.88 -14.13 -12.31
CA THR A 403 -33.59 -15.31 -12.81
C THR A 403 -33.54 -15.41 -14.33
N ARG A 404 -33.67 -14.28 -15.05
CA ARG A 404 -33.53 -14.24 -16.51
C ARG A 404 -32.10 -14.57 -16.97
N ASP A 405 -31.12 -13.95 -16.35
CA ASP A 405 -29.70 -14.12 -16.71
C ASP A 405 -29.21 -15.55 -16.41
N HIS A 406 -29.65 -16.15 -15.31
CA HIS A 406 -29.43 -17.58 -15.03
C HIS A 406 -30.13 -18.51 -16.02
N GLY A 407 -31.33 -18.15 -16.49
CA GLY A 407 -32.04 -18.88 -17.53
C GLY A 407 -31.29 -18.87 -18.86
N GLU A 408 -30.80 -17.69 -19.28
CA GLU A 408 -30.04 -17.51 -20.52
C GLU A 408 -28.72 -18.31 -20.51
N ILE A 409 -28.02 -18.36 -19.36
CA ILE A 409 -26.84 -19.25 -19.22
C ILE A 409 -27.21 -20.72 -19.38
N ARG A 410 -28.33 -21.17 -18.80
CA ARG A 410 -28.75 -22.58 -18.92
C ARG A 410 -29.08 -22.94 -20.37
N GLU A 411 -29.76 -22.07 -21.09
CA GLU A 411 -30.07 -22.28 -22.52
C GLU A 411 -28.78 -22.34 -23.36
N LEU A 412 -27.85 -21.38 -23.17
CA LEU A 412 -26.58 -21.35 -23.88
C LEU A 412 -25.67 -22.53 -23.53
N ALA A 413 -25.78 -23.10 -22.32
CA ALA A 413 -25.03 -24.27 -21.90
C ALA A 413 -25.57 -25.60 -22.45
N LEU A 414 -26.83 -25.63 -22.90
CA LEU A 414 -27.46 -26.81 -23.52
C LEU A 414 -27.10 -26.94 -25.02
N ASP A 415 -26.55 -25.90 -25.63
CA ASP A 415 -26.19 -25.88 -27.05
C ASP A 415 -24.87 -26.64 -27.30
N GLN A 416 -24.93 -27.77 -28.00
CA GLN A 416 -23.86 -28.79 -28.05
C GLN A 416 -22.62 -28.41 -28.90
N LYS A 417 -22.58 -27.24 -29.54
CA LYS A 417 -21.46 -26.80 -30.37
C LYS A 417 -20.69 -25.64 -29.72
N PRO A 418 -19.59 -25.90 -29.01
CA PRO A 418 -18.79 -24.85 -28.40
C PRO A 418 -18.09 -24.01 -29.47
N ASN A 419 -18.57 -22.79 -29.69
CA ASN A 419 -17.89 -21.75 -30.47
C ASN A 419 -17.38 -20.65 -29.52
N THR A 420 -16.26 -20.02 -29.86
CA THR A 420 -15.63 -18.93 -29.10
C THR A 420 -16.61 -17.78 -28.78
N SER A 421 -17.57 -17.52 -29.68
CA SER A 421 -18.63 -16.51 -29.50
C SER A 421 -19.58 -16.83 -28.33
N ILE A 422 -19.90 -18.11 -28.09
CA ILE A 422 -20.77 -18.53 -26.98
C ILE A 422 -20.04 -18.33 -25.65
N ALA A 423 -18.74 -18.65 -25.59
CA ALA A 423 -17.93 -18.42 -24.41
C ALA A 423 -17.85 -16.92 -24.02
N HIS A 424 -17.74 -16.02 -25.00
CA HIS A 424 -17.80 -14.58 -24.75
C HIS A 424 -19.16 -14.13 -24.22
N ARG A 425 -20.28 -14.61 -24.80
CA ARG A 425 -21.63 -14.28 -24.28
C ARG A 425 -21.85 -14.81 -22.87
N ILE A 426 -21.37 -16.01 -22.54
CA ILE A 426 -21.46 -16.54 -21.17
C ILE A 426 -20.66 -15.67 -20.20
N ALA A 427 -19.46 -15.22 -20.57
CA ALA A 427 -18.65 -14.34 -19.74
C ALA A 427 -19.35 -12.98 -19.48
N ASP A 428 -19.98 -12.38 -20.50
CA ASP A 428 -20.73 -11.13 -20.35
C ASP A 428 -21.95 -11.30 -19.42
N ILE A 429 -22.67 -12.42 -19.53
CA ILE A 429 -23.82 -12.71 -18.65
C ILE A 429 -23.34 -12.97 -17.21
N GLN A 430 -22.20 -13.67 -17.03
CA GLN A 430 -21.60 -13.87 -15.71
C GLN A 430 -21.19 -12.55 -15.05
N ASP A 431 -20.65 -11.58 -15.80
CA ASP A 431 -20.34 -10.24 -15.28
C ASP A 431 -21.61 -9.47 -14.88
N ARG A 432 -22.68 -9.59 -15.68
CA ARG A 432 -24.01 -9.01 -15.35
C ARG A 432 -24.60 -9.62 -14.08
N ILE A 433 -24.50 -10.94 -13.91
CA ILE A 433 -24.94 -11.66 -12.69
C ILE A 433 -24.15 -11.16 -11.49
N ALA A 434 -22.81 -11.13 -11.56
CA ALA A 434 -21.98 -10.66 -10.46
C ALA A 434 -22.32 -9.22 -10.03
N LYS A 435 -22.59 -8.34 -11.01
CA LYS A 435 -23.05 -6.95 -10.74
C LYS A 435 -24.43 -6.92 -10.07
N ALA A 436 -25.39 -7.70 -10.58
CA ALA A 436 -26.74 -7.74 -10.04
C ALA A 436 -26.78 -8.36 -8.62
N GLU A 437 -25.97 -9.39 -8.35
CA GLU A 437 -25.82 -9.99 -7.00
C GLU A 437 -25.21 -8.99 -6.02
N PHE A 438 -24.21 -8.22 -6.45
CA PHE A 438 -23.60 -7.19 -5.62
C PHE A 438 -24.60 -6.08 -5.25
N GLU A 439 -25.36 -5.56 -6.20
CA GLU A 439 -26.40 -4.56 -5.92
C GLU A 439 -27.55 -5.15 -5.08
N LEU A 440 -27.94 -6.41 -5.31
CA LEU A 440 -28.96 -7.08 -4.50
C LEU A 440 -28.52 -7.21 -3.04
N ALA A 441 -27.25 -7.58 -2.79
CA ALA A 441 -26.70 -7.65 -1.44
C ALA A 441 -26.71 -6.29 -0.73
N LYS A 442 -26.49 -5.20 -1.49
CA LYS A 442 -26.57 -3.82 -0.96
C LYS A 442 -28.00 -3.42 -0.62
N VAL A 443 -28.97 -3.67 -1.51
CA VAL A 443 -30.39 -3.40 -1.27
C VAL A 443 -30.89 -4.20 -0.07
N ASN A 444 -30.52 -5.49 0.05
CA ASN A 444 -30.87 -6.32 1.19
C ASN A 444 -30.30 -5.80 2.50
N ARG A 445 -29.07 -5.28 2.50
CA ARG A 445 -28.51 -4.62 3.68
C ARG A 445 -29.32 -3.37 4.05
N GLN A 446 -29.70 -2.54 3.07
CA GLN A 446 -30.50 -1.33 3.33
C GLN A 446 -31.89 -1.68 3.89
N LEU A 447 -32.56 -2.71 3.35
CA LEU A 447 -33.82 -3.22 3.89
C LEU A 447 -33.65 -3.75 5.32
N HIS A 448 -32.58 -4.50 5.58
CA HIS A 448 -32.31 -5.03 6.92
C HIS A 448 -31.98 -3.92 7.94
N ASP A 449 -31.29 -2.87 7.51
CA ASP A 449 -31.00 -1.70 8.34
C ASP A 449 -32.29 -0.92 8.66
N LEU A 450 -33.23 -0.81 7.70
CA LEU A 450 -34.56 -0.23 7.92
C LEU A 450 -35.41 -1.07 8.88
N ASP A 451 -35.41 -2.40 8.75
CA ASP A 451 -36.12 -3.29 9.68
C ASP A 451 -35.55 -3.22 11.10
N LYS A 452 -34.22 -3.04 11.25
CA LYS A 452 -33.58 -2.82 12.57
C LYS A 452 -33.89 -1.46 13.17
N GLN A 453 -34.27 -0.49 12.36
CA GLN A 453 -34.60 0.88 12.77
C GLN A 453 -36.09 1.09 13.00
N GLN A 454 -36.91 0.03 12.96
CA GLN A 454 -38.31 0.09 13.40
C GLN A 454 -38.35 0.34 14.91
N MET A 455 -38.33 1.61 15.30
CA MET A 455 -38.81 2.03 16.60
C MET A 455 -40.33 2.03 16.56
N THR A 456 -40.95 1.43 17.57
CA THR A 456 -42.40 1.49 17.72
C THR A 456 -42.83 2.92 18.05
N THR A 457 -44.02 3.30 17.61
CA THR A 457 -44.60 4.64 17.85
C THR A 457 -44.62 4.97 19.35
N GLU A 458 -44.77 3.96 20.19
CA GLU A 458 -44.77 4.03 21.66
C GLU A 458 -43.38 4.34 22.23
N GLU A 459 -42.31 3.71 21.73
CA GLU A 459 -40.91 3.98 22.14
C GLU A 459 -40.45 5.40 21.77
N ILE A 460 -40.87 5.88 20.59
CA ILE A 460 -40.61 7.26 20.17
C ILE A 460 -41.37 8.22 21.09
N GLN A 461 -42.61 7.87 21.44
CA GLN A 461 -43.43 8.72 22.29
C GLN A 461 -42.90 8.80 23.73
N GLU A 462 -42.37 7.71 24.29
CA GLU A 462 -41.73 7.71 25.62
C GLU A 462 -40.41 8.49 25.63
N ALA A 463 -39.58 8.38 24.58
CA ALA A 463 -38.30 9.08 24.48
C ALA A 463 -38.43 10.62 24.47
N PHE A 464 -39.53 11.16 23.94
CA PHE A 464 -39.78 12.60 23.88
C PHE A 464 -40.40 13.17 25.17
N ILE A 465 -41.06 12.37 26.02
CA ILE A 465 -41.67 12.87 27.27
C ILE A 465 -40.60 13.21 28.32
N ASP A 466 -39.44 12.55 28.28
CA ASP A 466 -38.32 12.76 29.21
C ASP A 466 -37.12 13.51 28.62
N PHE A 467 -37.21 14.04 27.39
CA PHE A 467 -36.07 14.64 26.69
C PHE A 467 -35.37 15.75 27.49
N ASP A 468 -36.12 16.69 28.10
CA ASP A 468 -35.53 17.79 28.87
C ASP A 468 -34.79 17.28 30.13
N ARG A 469 -35.32 16.24 30.80
CA ARG A 469 -34.74 15.70 32.03
C ARG A 469 -33.53 14.80 31.75
N ILE A 470 -33.56 14.11 30.61
CA ILE A 470 -32.46 13.26 30.16
C ILE A 470 -31.34 14.13 29.60
N TRP A 471 -31.63 15.12 28.76
CA TRP A 471 -30.62 15.95 28.08
C TRP A 471 -29.63 16.62 29.04
N ASP A 472 -30.15 17.18 30.13
CA ASP A 472 -29.34 17.86 31.15
C ASP A 472 -28.50 16.90 32.01
N ALA A 473 -28.88 15.61 32.07
CA ALA A 473 -28.14 14.56 32.77
C ALA A 473 -27.09 13.84 31.89
N LEU A 474 -27.16 14.00 30.57
CA LEU A 474 -26.28 13.32 29.62
C LEU A 474 -24.91 14.00 29.49
N THR A 475 -23.87 13.20 29.30
CA THR A 475 -22.54 13.69 28.94
C THR A 475 -22.52 14.23 27.50
N THR A 476 -21.57 15.11 27.15
CA THR A 476 -21.44 15.66 25.78
C THR A 476 -21.31 14.58 24.70
N ARG A 477 -20.77 13.41 25.05
CA ARG A 477 -20.67 12.27 24.15
C ARG A 477 -22.04 11.66 23.88
N GLU A 478 -22.84 11.47 24.91
CA GLU A 478 -24.19 10.90 24.80
C GLU A 478 -25.15 11.89 24.13
N GLN A 479 -25.06 13.18 24.44
CA GLN A 479 -25.79 14.25 23.74
C GLN A 479 -25.50 14.25 22.23
N SER A 480 -24.23 14.11 21.83
CA SER A 480 -23.86 14.02 20.42
C SER A 480 -24.37 12.74 19.76
N GLN A 481 -24.42 11.62 20.49
CA GLN A 481 -25.01 10.37 19.98
C GLN A 481 -26.52 10.50 19.80
N LEU A 482 -27.22 11.10 20.75
CA LEU A 482 -28.66 11.35 20.67
C LEU A 482 -29.00 12.27 19.49
N LEU A 483 -28.26 13.37 19.33
CA LEU A 483 -28.42 14.26 18.17
C LEU A 483 -28.14 13.54 16.85
N ALA A 484 -27.15 12.64 16.80
CA ALA A 484 -26.87 11.85 15.61
C ALA A 484 -27.90 10.75 15.32
N LEU A 485 -28.78 10.42 16.27
CA LEU A 485 -29.92 9.53 16.05
C LEU A 485 -31.14 10.30 15.56
N LEU A 486 -31.36 11.50 16.09
CA LEU A 486 -32.51 12.35 15.73
C LEU A 486 -32.25 13.08 14.40
N VAL A 487 -31.11 13.74 14.27
CA VAL A 487 -30.82 14.66 13.16
C VAL A 487 -29.94 14.00 12.11
N SER A 488 -30.36 14.02 10.85
CA SER A 488 -29.58 13.49 9.72
C SER A 488 -28.62 14.52 9.14
N LYS A 489 -29.05 15.77 9.04
CA LYS A 489 -28.30 16.87 8.43
C LYS A 489 -28.75 18.21 9.01
N VAL A 490 -27.79 19.11 9.25
CA VAL A 490 -28.06 20.51 9.58
C VAL A 490 -27.43 21.38 8.51
N GLU A 491 -28.19 22.28 7.92
CA GLU A 491 -27.70 23.33 7.02
C GLU A 491 -27.97 24.69 7.63
N PHE A 492 -27.03 25.59 7.46
CA PHE A 492 -27.18 26.98 7.87
C PHE A 492 -27.01 27.84 6.64
N ASP A 493 -28.03 28.62 6.30
CA ASP A 493 -27.91 29.62 5.25
C ASP A 493 -27.54 30.98 5.85
N GLN A 494 -26.53 31.61 5.26
CA GLN A 494 -26.04 32.90 5.71
C GLN A 494 -26.91 34.05 5.20
N SER A 495 -27.55 33.94 4.03
CA SER A 495 -28.32 35.05 3.45
C SER A 495 -29.53 35.41 4.32
N ASP A 496 -30.20 34.38 4.83
CA ASP A 496 -31.48 34.53 5.53
C ASP A 496 -31.34 34.24 7.04
N CYS A 497 -30.12 33.95 7.52
CA CYS A 497 -29.85 33.48 8.89
C CYS A 497 -30.74 32.30 9.32
N THR A 498 -31.10 31.44 8.37
CA THR A 498 -32.00 30.30 8.59
C THR A 498 -31.21 29.02 8.87
N ILE A 499 -31.75 28.21 9.78
CA ILE A 499 -31.25 26.86 10.06
C ILE A 499 -32.26 25.87 9.48
N ALA A 500 -31.80 25.04 8.55
CA ALA A 500 -32.57 23.91 8.05
C ALA A 500 -32.08 22.63 8.74
N ILE A 501 -32.96 22.01 9.53
CA ILE A 501 -32.69 20.73 10.20
C ILE A 501 -33.43 19.63 9.46
N THR A 502 -32.69 18.71 8.86
CA THR A 502 -33.22 17.47 8.32
C THR A 502 -33.05 16.39 9.37
N PHE A 503 -34.13 15.75 9.78
CA PHE A 503 -34.05 14.63 10.68
C PHE A 503 -34.01 13.30 9.89
N HIS A 504 -33.82 12.16 10.56
CA HIS A 504 -33.77 10.86 9.87
C HIS A 504 -35.15 10.43 9.37
N ALA A 505 -35.29 9.59 8.34
CA ALA A 505 -36.62 9.12 7.92
C ALA A 505 -37.36 8.33 9.04
N SER A 506 -36.62 7.72 9.97
CA SER A 506 -37.11 7.11 11.22
C SER A 506 -37.46 8.13 12.32
N GLY A 507 -37.27 9.41 12.06
CA GLY A 507 -37.74 10.53 12.86
C GLY A 507 -37.54 11.79 12.07
N ILE A 508 -38.61 12.30 11.43
CA ILE A 508 -38.84 13.67 10.94
C ILE A 508 -38.23 14.13 9.59
N GLU A 509 -38.68 13.58 8.46
CA GLU A 509 -38.62 14.34 7.19
C GLU A 509 -39.90 15.16 7.01
N THR A 510 -39.84 16.46 7.37
CA THR A 510 -40.38 17.64 6.65
C THR A 510 -40.69 18.79 7.63
N LEU A 511 -39.71 19.66 7.85
CA LEU A 511 -39.94 21.06 8.27
C LEU A 511 -39.33 22.00 7.23
N GLU A 512 -39.62 21.73 5.95
CA GLU A 512 -39.24 22.60 4.84
C GLU A 512 -40.14 23.87 4.75
N GLN A 513 -40.98 24.16 5.75
CA GLN A 513 -41.96 25.26 5.69
C GLN A 513 -42.12 26.14 6.93
N GLN A 514 -41.17 26.16 7.87
CA GLN A 514 -41.16 27.23 8.88
C GLN A 514 -39.85 28.01 8.86
N SER A 515 -39.71 28.81 7.80
CA SER A 515 -38.93 30.04 7.81
C SER A 515 -39.50 30.98 8.87
N GLN A 516 -38.78 31.16 9.97
CA GLN A 516 -38.97 32.33 10.83
C GLN A 516 -37.67 33.13 10.85
N GLU A 517 -37.81 34.41 10.51
CA GLU A 517 -36.78 35.44 10.63
C GLU A 517 -36.34 35.54 12.11
N VAL A 518 -35.03 35.50 12.35
CA VAL A 518 -34.41 35.79 13.66
C VAL A 518 -34.05 37.26 13.74
#